data_AF-A0A0B7A0X9-F1
#
_entry.id   AF-A0A0B7A0X9-F1
#
_cell.length_a   1.000
_cell.length_b   1.000
_cell.length_c   1.000
_cell.angle_alpha   90.00
_cell.angle_beta   90.00
_cell.angle_gamma   90.00
#
_symmetry.space_group_name_H-M   'P 1'
#
loop_
_entity.id
_entity.type
_entity.pdbx_description
1 polymer ?
#
loop_
_entity_poly.entity_id
_entity_poly.type
_entity_poly.pdbx_seq_one_letter_code
_entity_poly.pdbx_strand_id
1 'polypeptide(L)'
;QTVIPAYLTVFRTADPSFREFLFQQLGVIIAIVKQHIKNYLGDIFTLIKEYWTPSTSMQSAIIILIEQIVNALGSEFRIYLPLIIPQILRVFMHDTSENKIVTSKLLKALEMFDGNLDDYLHLLLPPVVKLFDNPENPIHIRRSALETIDRLTDSLDLSDYASRIIHPLVRTMDTTLALHTTCMDTLCTLVIQLNYKFTIFIPMVTKVMSRHKIQHQRFHVLMTRILKGTTIADEEDDPILMKKERQDQLKKKGKDRSDNAPDTTAIKKLNVNFETMKKVLETGRRVSKEDWMEWLRKLSIELLKESPSPALRSCLALAQTYNPLARDLFNPAFLACWTELTEFQQDEVIASLEKTLTSQEIPEIMQTLLNLAEFMEHCDKGPLPLECHLL
;
A
#
# COMPACT_ATOMS: atom_id res chain seq x y z
N GLN A 1 2.02 7.56 19.36
CA GLN A 1 0.74 8.31 19.35
C GLN A 1 0.88 9.75 18.81
N THR A 2 2.09 10.31 18.68
CA THR A 2 2.32 11.72 18.28
C THR A 2 2.38 11.97 16.77
N VAL A 3 2.73 10.96 15.97
CA VAL A 3 3.03 11.14 14.53
C VAL A 3 1.78 11.46 13.71
N ILE A 4 0.67 10.76 13.95
CA ILE A 4 -0.54 10.90 13.11
C ILE A 4 -1.21 12.26 13.26
N PRO A 5 -1.42 12.81 14.47
CA PRO A 5 -1.94 14.16 14.63
C PRO A 5 -1.08 15.23 13.94
N ALA A 6 0.25 15.17 14.11
CA ALA A 6 1.16 16.09 13.44
C ALA A 6 1.07 15.96 11.91
N TYR A 7 1.01 14.73 11.40
CA TYR A 7 0.83 14.44 9.98
C TYR A 7 -0.47 15.05 9.42
N LEU A 8 -1.58 14.90 10.13
CA LEU A 8 -2.88 15.46 9.74
C LEU A 8 -2.86 17.01 9.76
N THR A 9 -2.14 17.63 10.69
CA THR A 9 -1.98 19.10 10.69
C THR A 9 -1.17 19.59 9.50
N VAL A 10 -0.05 18.93 9.17
CA VAL A 10 0.78 19.25 8.00
C VAL A 10 -0.02 19.06 6.71
N PHE A 11 -0.89 18.05 6.65
CA PHE A 11 -1.75 17.80 5.51
C PHE A 11 -2.66 19.00 5.18
N ARG A 12 -3.26 19.62 6.21
CA ARG A 12 -4.14 20.78 6.04
C ARG A 12 -3.39 22.01 5.53
N THR A 13 -2.15 22.22 5.97
CA THR A 13 -1.34 23.39 5.60
C THR A 13 -0.53 23.22 4.31
N ALA A 14 -0.38 22.00 3.79
CA ALA A 14 0.45 21.70 2.63
C ALA A 14 -0.15 22.16 1.28
N ASP A 15 0.73 22.36 0.30
CA ASP A 15 0.36 22.65 -1.09
C ASP A 15 -0.34 21.46 -1.78
N PRO A 16 -1.22 21.69 -2.76
CA PRO A 16 -1.97 20.64 -3.44
C PRO A 16 -1.12 19.52 -4.06
N SER A 17 0.04 19.86 -4.66
CA SER A 17 0.97 18.88 -5.23
C SER A 17 1.60 17.99 -4.16
N PHE A 18 1.92 18.57 -3.01
CA PHE A 18 2.49 17.81 -1.89
C PHE A 18 1.42 16.98 -1.17
N ARG A 19 0.16 17.44 -1.12
CA ARG A 19 -0.96 16.65 -0.56
C ARG A 19 -1.18 15.33 -1.27
N GLU A 20 -0.96 15.26 -2.59
CA GLU A 20 -1.03 13.99 -3.32
C GLU A 20 0.00 12.98 -2.81
N PHE A 21 1.25 13.43 -2.63
CA PHE A 21 2.32 12.62 -2.04
C PHE A 21 1.98 12.23 -0.60
N LEU A 22 1.44 13.14 0.21
CA LEU A 22 1.04 12.84 1.58
C LEU A 22 -0.07 11.77 1.63
N PHE A 23 -1.03 11.78 0.71
CA PHE A 23 -2.03 10.71 0.67
C PHE A 23 -1.43 9.34 0.36
N GLN A 24 -0.45 9.28 -0.56
CA GLN A 24 0.25 8.04 -0.87
C GLN A 24 1.04 7.52 0.34
N GLN A 25 1.79 8.40 1.02
CA GLN A 25 2.54 8.02 2.22
C GLN A 25 1.63 7.65 3.39
N LEU A 26 0.48 8.30 3.54
CA LEU A 26 -0.53 7.89 4.51
C LEU A 26 -1.00 6.46 4.24
N GLY A 27 -1.19 6.09 2.97
CA GLY A 27 -1.51 4.70 2.59
C GLY A 27 -0.46 3.69 3.06
N VAL A 28 0.83 4.02 2.88
CA VAL A 28 1.95 3.19 3.36
C VAL A 28 1.94 3.08 4.89
N ILE A 29 1.72 4.19 5.59
CA ILE A 29 1.63 4.20 7.06
C ILE A 29 0.47 3.30 7.52
N ILE A 30 -0.70 3.39 6.87
CA ILE A 30 -1.87 2.57 7.21
C ILE A 30 -1.60 1.08 6.96
N ALA A 31 -0.90 0.73 5.88
CA ALA A 31 -0.52 -0.65 5.60
C ALA A 31 0.38 -1.26 6.70
N ILE A 32 1.25 -0.44 7.31
CA ILE A 32 2.14 -0.85 8.40
C ILE A 32 1.39 -0.91 9.75
N VAL A 33 0.62 0.15 10.06
CA VAL A 33 -0.05 0.32 11.36
C VAL A 33 -1.28 -0.59 11.50
N LYS A 34 -1.91 -0.97 10.39
CA LYS A 34 -3.09 -1.83 10.29
C LYS A 34 -4.20 -1.37 11.26
N GLN A 35 -4.65 -2.25 12.15
CA GLN A 35 -5.79 -2.00 13.03
C GLN A 35 -5.59 -0.87 14.06
N HIS A 36 -4.35 -0.43 14.32
CA HIS A 36 -4.09 0.63 15.30
C HIS A 36 -4.45 2.04 14.78
N ILE A 37 -4.80 2.17 13.50
CA ILE A 37 -5.21 3.45 12.90
C ILE A 37 -6.63 3.89 13.30
N LYS A 38 -7.44 2.99 13.86
CA LYS A 38 -8.90 3.20 14.06
C LYS A 38 -9.27 4.52 14.71
N ASN A 39 -8.53 4.95 15.73
CA ASN A 39 -8.82 6.18 16.46
C ASN A 39 -8.68 7.46 15.62
N TYR A 40 -7.96 7.39 14.50
CA TYR A 40 -7.71 8.52 13.60
C TYR A 40 -8.51 8.43 12.30
N LEU A 41 -9.24 7.32 12.06
CA LEU A 41 -9.99 7.13 10.82
C LEU A 41 -11.10 8.17 10.62
N GLY A 42 -11.73 8.62 11.71
CA GLY A 42 -12.72 9.69 11.63
C GLY A 42 -12.14 10.92 10.92
N ASP A 43 -10.99 11.40 11.39
CA ASP A 43 -10.30 12.55 10.78
C ASP A 43 -9.84 12.25 9.35
N ILE A 44 -9.31 11.05 9.09
CA ILE A 44 -8.89 10.65 7.74
C ILE A 44 -10.07 10.67 6.77
N PHE A 45 -11.24 10.16 7.15
CA PHE A 45 -12.43 10.19 6.30
C PHE A 45 -12.99 11.61 6.11
N THR A 46 -12.84 12.51 7.10
CA THR A 46 -13.18 13.92 6.88
C THR A 46 -12.28 14.56 5.82
N LEU A 47 -10.96 14.28 5.85
CA LEU A 47 -10.03 14.75 4.83
C LEU A 47 -10.34 14.15 3.46
N ILE A 48 -10.61 12.84 3.39
CA ILE A 48 -11.01 12.18 2.14
C ILE A 48 -12.25 12.87 1.57
N LYS A 49 -13.27 13.16 2.39
CA LYS A 49 -14.49 13.82 1.94
C LYS A 49 -14.26 15.25 1.45
N GLU A 50 -13.36 15.99 2.10
CA GLU A 50 -13.04 17.39 1.75
C GLU A 50 -12.26 17.49 0.44
N TYR A 51 -11.28 16.61 0.21
CA TYR A 51 -10.37 16.68 -0.94
C TYR A 51 -10.73 15.77 -2.11
N TRP A 52 -11.72 14.88 -1.95
CA TRP A 52 -12.26 14.13 -3.08
C TRP A 52 -13.17 15.05 -3.90
N THR A 53 -12.63 15.69 -4.92
CA THR A 53 -13.39 16.50 -5.90
C THR A 53 -13.16 16.00 -7.34
N PRO A 54 -14.13 16.16 -8.26
CA PRO A 54 -14.06 15.65 -9.65
C PRO A 54 -12.85 16.14 -10.46
N SER A 55 -12.34 17.33 -10.14
CA SER A 55 -11.32 18.05 -10.90
C SER A 55 -9.87 17.78 -10.45
N THR A 56 -9.66 16.94 -9.44
CA THR A 56 -8.36 16.85 -8.77
C THR A 56 -7.61 15.57 -9.17
N SER A 57 -6.33 15.69 -9.55
CA SER A 57 -5.43 14.55 -9.81
C SER A 57 -5.34 13.55 -8.65
N MET A 58 -5.61 14.03 -7.44
CA MET A 58 -5.55 13.32 -6.18
C MET A 58 -6.55 12.15 -6.04
N GLN A 59 -7.57 12.05 -6.90
CA GLN A 59 -8.54 10.94 -6.84
C GLN A 59 -7.86 9.57 -6.92
N SER A 60 -6.82 9.44 -7.73
CA SER A 60 -6.04 8.20 -7.81
C SER A 60 -5.39 7.85 -6.47
N ALA A 61 -4.78 8.82 -5.79
CA ALA A 61 -4.13 8.60 -4.50
C ALA A 61 -5.16 8.27 -3.40
N ILE A 62 -6.32 8.94 -3.42
CA ILE A 62 -7.42 8.67 -2.48
C ILE A 62 -7.97 7.24 -2.66
N ILE A 63 -8.14 6.77 -3.90
CA ILE A 63 -8.61 5.40 -4.15
C ILE A 63 -7.61 4.37 -3.63
N ILE A 64 -6.31 4.58 -3.87
CA ILE A 64 -5.26 3.70 -3.33
C ILE A 64 -5.26 3.73 -1.80
N LEU A 65 -5.43 4.90 -1.18
CA LEU A 65 -5.55 5.02 0.26
C LEU A 65 -6.73 4.19 0.80
N ILE A 66 -7.89 4.25 0.14
CA ILE A 66 -9.07 3.47 0.55
C ILE A 66 -8.81 1.97 0.43
N GLU A 67 -8.13 1.53 -0.63
CA GLU A 67 -7.70 0.14 -0.78
C GLU A 67 -6.82 -0.31 0.40
N GLN A 68 -5.84 0.51 0.79
CA GLN A 68 -5.01 0.20 1.96
C GLN A 68 -5.80 0.21 3.28
N ILE A 69 -6.79 1.09 3.42
CA ILE A 69 -7.68 1.14 4.57
C ILE A 69 -8.53 -0.14 4.66
N VAL A 70 -9.07 -0.61 3.54
CA VAL A 70 -9.86 -1.85 3.49
C VAL A 70 -8.99 -3.05 3.88
N ASN A 71 -7.78 -3.15 3.33
CA ASN A 71 -6.82 -4.20 3.68
C ASN A 71 -6.41 -4.16 5.16
N ALA A 72 -6.32 -2.97 5.76
CA ALA A 72 -5.94 -2.80 7.16
C ALA A 72 -7.08 -3.13 8.15
N LEU A 73 -8.34 -2.87 7.80
CA LEU A 73 -9.50 -3.00 8.69
C LEU A 73 -10.32 -4.26 8.46
N GLY A 74 -10.33 -4.83 7.26
CA GLY A 74 -11.16 -5.96 6.90
C GLY A 74 -12.65 -5.67 7.08
N SER A 75 -13.31 -6.39 7.98
CA SER A 75 -14.76 -6.29 8.23
C SER A 75 -15.20 -4.99 8.90
N GLU A 76 -14.30 -4.34 9.64
CA GLU A 76 -14.63 -3.10 10.36
C GLU A 76 -14.76 -1.88 9.42
N PHE A 77 -14.29 -2.02 8.18
CA PHE A 77 -14.47 -1.00 7.15
C PHE A 77 -15.96 -0.73 6.84
N ARG A 78 -16.85 -1.69 7.07
CA ARG A 78 -18.30 -1.57 6.83
C ARG A 78 -18.94 -0.35 7.49
N ILE A 79 -18.41 0.10 8.64
CA ILE A 79 -18.92 1.27 9.39
C ILE A 79 -18.68 2.57 8.61
N TYR A 80 -17.60 2.63 7.83
CA TYR A 80 -17.18 3.83 7.11
C TYR A 80 -17.70 3.89 5.66
N LEU A 81 -18.20 2.77 5.12
CA LEU A 81 -18.75 2.70 3.75
C LEU A 81 -19.78 3.79 3.42
N PRO A 82 -20.78 4.11 4.29
CA PRO A 82 -21.76 5.17 4.04
C PRO A 82 -21.15 6.54 3.70
N LEU A 83 -19.99 6.85 4.27
CA LEU A 83 -19.31 8.12 4.07
C LEU A 83 -18.69 8.23 2.67
N ILE A 84 -18.33 7.09 2.09
CA ILE A 84 -17.58 6.99 0.83
C ILE A 84 -18.52 6.73 -0.35
N ILE A 85 -19.62 5.98 -0.15
CA ILE A 85 -20.57 5.62 -1.23
C ILE A 85 -21.02 6.81 -2.07
N PRO A 86 -21.45 7.96 -1.51
CA PRO A 86 -21.84 9.12 -2.33
C PRO A 86 -20.72 9.58 -3.26
N GLN A 87 -19.46 9.48 -2.82
CA GLN A 87 -18.29 9.85 -3.62
C GLN A 87 -18.02 8.83 -4.72
N ILE A 88 -18.12 7.54 -4.41
CA ILE A 88 -17.99 6.43 -5.38
C ILE A 88 -19.02 6.59 -6.50
N LEU A 89 -20.30 6.83 -6.14
CA LEU A 89 -21.38 7.04 -7.10
C LEU A 89 -21.13 8.26 -7.98
N ARG A 90 -20.64 9.36 -7.39
CA ARG A 90 -20.31 10.58 -8.12
C ARG A 90 -19.18 10.35 -9.14
N VAL A 91 -18.17 9.56 -8.79
CA VAL A 91 -17.11 9.17 -9.75
C VAL A 91 -17.72 8.39 -10.92
N PHE A 92 -18.55 7.37 -10.68
CA PHE A 92 -19.18 6.61 -11.76
C PHE A 92 -20.05 7.45 -12.70
N MET A 93 -20.68 8.52 -12.20
CA MET A 93 -21.55 9.37 -13.00
C MET A 93 -20.82 10.49 -13.77
N HIS A 94 -19.76 11.05 -13.20
CA HIS A 94 -19.13 12.29 -13.69
C HIS A 94 -17.64 12.18 -13.98
N ASP A 95 -17.12 10.96 -14.20
CA ASP A 95 -15.70 10.78 -14.55
C ASP A 95 -15.36 11.40 -15.92
N THR A 96 -14.66 12.54 -15.88
CA THR A 96 -14.10 13.25 -17.03
C THR A 96 -12.62 12.93 -17.26
N SER A 97 -12.03 11.99 -16.52
CA SER A 97 -10.62 11.64 -16.69
C SER A 97 -10.35 10.99 -18.04
N GLU A 98 -9.13 11.20 -18.55
CA GLU A 98 -8.70 10.57 -19.80
C GLU A 98 -8.87 9.05 -19.69
N ASN A 99 -9.57 8.46 -20.66
CA ASN A 99 -9.87 7.03 -20.66
C ASN A 99 -10.59 6.51 -19.39
N LYS A 100 -11.19 7.37 -18.55
CA LYS A 100 -11.82 6.98 -17.27
C LYS A 100 -10.91 6.11 -16.37
N ILE A 101 -9.64 6.46 -16.30
CA ILE A 101 -8.63 5.74 -15.48
C ILE A 101 -9.06 5.69 -14.01
N VAL A 102 -9.69 6.77 -13.52
CA VAL A 102 -10.19 6.84 -12.14
C VAL A 102 -11.28 5.80 -11.91
N THR A 103 -12.25 5.67 -12.82
CA THR A 103 -13.27 4.62 -12.78
C THR A 103 -12.65 3.22 -12.76
N SER A 104 -11.62 2.95 -13.57
CA SER A 104 -10.96 1.64 -13.57
C SER A 104 -10.26 1.32 -12.24
N LYS A 105 -9.56 2.29 -11.64
CA LYS A 105 -8.95 2.11 -10.31
C LYS A 105 -10.01 1.89 -9.24
N LEU A 106 -11.11 2.63 -9.30
CA LEU A 106 -12.21 2.49 -8.35
C LEU A 106 -12.90 1.12 -8.45
N LEU A 107 -13.08 0.60 -9.67
CA LEU A 107 -13.59 -0.76 -9.90
C LEU A 107 -12.66 -1.81 -9.28
N LYS A 108 -11.34 -1.68 -9.45
CA LYS A 108 -10.37 -2.58 -8.81
C LYS A 108 -10.39 -2.48 -7.28
N ALA A 109 -10.57 -1.29 -6.73
CA ALA A 109 -10.71 -1.12 -5.29
C ALA A 109 -12.01 -1.76 -4.76
N LEU A 110 -13.11 -1.68 -5.52
CA LEU A 110 -14.39 -2.28 -5.17
C LEU A 110 -14.30 -3.81 -5.04
N GLU A 111 -13.45 -4.47 -5.84
CA GLU A 111 -13.18 -5.90 -5.74
C GLU A 111 -12.59 -6.32 -4.38
N MET A 112 -11.94 -5.40 -3.65
CA MET A 112 -11.30 -5.68 -2.36
C MET A 112 -12.27 -5.53 -1.18
N PHE A 113 -13.47 -4.98 -1.39
CA PHE A 113 -14.38 -4.69 -0.28
C PHE A 113 -15.09 -5.97 0.22
N ASP A 114 -15.17 -7.01 -0.61
CA ASP A 114 -15.78 -8.33 -0.31
C ASP A 114 -17.12 -8.18 0.47
N GLY A 115 -17.32 -8.98 1.53
CA GLY A 115 -18.53 -9.03 2.36
C GLY A 115 -18.91 -7.71 3.06
N ASN A 116 -18.09 -6.66 2.97
CA ASN A 116 -18.48 -5.36 3.50
C ASN A 116 -19.60 -4.71 2.68
N LEU A 117 -19.77 -5.12 1.42
CA LEU A 117 -20.68 -4.49 0.47
C LEU A 117 -22.13 -4.96 0.57
N ASP A 118 -22.44 -6.03 1.30
CA ASP A 118 -23.75 -6.69 1.31
C ASP A 118 -24.93 -5.70 1.43
N ASP A 119 -24.89 -4.79 2.40
CA ASP A 119 -25.96 -3.81 2.64
C ASP A 119 -26.09 -2.76 1.53
N TYR A 120 -25.02 -2.52 0.77
CA TYR A 120 -24.88 -1.41 -0.18
C TYR A 120 -24.85 -1.86 -1.64
N LEU A 121 -24.93 -3.17 -1.89
CA LEU A 121 -24.97 -3.74 -3.24
C LEU A 121 -26.05 -3.10 -4.11
N HIS A 122 -27.24 -2.86 -3.55
CA HIS A 122 -28.34 -2.25 -4.28
C HIS A 122 -28.03 -0.83 -4.81
N LEU A 123 -27.09 -0.11 -4.18
CA LEU A 123 -26.66 1.22 -4.61
C LEU A 123 -25.51 1.17 -5.62
N LEU A 124 -24.55 0.26 -5.42
CA LEU A 124 -23.32 0.21 -6.22
C LEU A 124 -23.47 -0.63 -7.50
N LEU A 125 -24.35 -1.63 -7.50
CA LEU A 125 -24.53 -2.51 -8.65
C LEU A 125 -25.14 -1.80 -9.89
N PRO A 126 -26.19 -0.96 -9.78
CA PRO A 126 -26.77 -0.31 -10.97
C PRO A 126 -25.77 0.58 -11.74
N PRO A 127 -24.93 1.42 -11.10
CA PRO A 127 -23.87 2.16 -11.77
C PRO A 127 -22.85 1.25 -12.46
N VAL A 128 -22.38 0.19 -11.79
CA VAL A 128 -21.41 -0.76 -12.39
C VAL A 128 -22.03 -1.45 -13.62
N VAL A 129 -23.30 -1.82 -13.54
CA VAL A 129 -24.04 -2.40 -14.68
C VAL A 129 -24.15 -1.42 -15.85
N LYS A 130 -24.45 -0.16 -15.56
CA LYS A 130 -24.52 0.90 -16.57
C LYS A 130 -23.18 1.15 -17.26
N LEU A 131 -22.05 0.92 -16.58
CA LEU A 131 -20.72 1.10 -17.16
C LEU A 131 -20.43 0.12 -18.31
N PHE A 132 -20.80 -1.16 -18.18
CA PHE A 132 -20.54 -2.13 -19.25
C PHE A 132 -21.65 -2.18 -20.30
N ASP A 133 -22.89 -1.80 -19.96
CA ASP A 133 -24.03 -1.74 -20.89
C ASP A 133 -23.93 -0.58 -21.89
N ASN A 134 -23.37 0.57 -21.48
CA ASN A 134 -23.24 1.74 -22.35
C ASN A 134 -22.11 1.56 -23.41
N PRO A 135 -22.42 1.57 -24.72
CA PRO A 135 -21.44 1.38 -25.78
C PRO A 135 -20.45 2.55 -25.96
N GLU A 136 -20.81 3.76 -25.49
CA GLU A 136 -19.94 4.95 -25.54
C GLU A 136 -18.70 4.81 -24.63
N ASN A 137 -18.74 3.88 -23.67
CA ASN A 137 -17.62 3.66 -22.78
C ASN A 137 -16.49 2.88 -23.47
N PRO A 138 -15.22 3.27 -23.27
CA PRO A 138 -14.08 2.52 -23.78
C PRO A 138 -14.10 1.05 -23.34
N ILE A 139 -13.66 0.17 -24.25
CA ILE A 139 -13.72 -1.30 -24.07
C ILE A 139 -13.03 -1.76 -22.78
N HIS A 140 -11.92 -1.13 -22.39
CA HIS A 140 -11.18 -1.51 -21.18
C HIS A 140 -11.97 -1.29 -19.88
N ILE A 141 -12.78 -0.24 -19.78
CA ILE A 141 -13.65 0.00 -18.60
C ILE A 141 -14.79 -1.00 -18.58
N ARG A 142 -15.39 -1.27 -19.75
CA ARG A 142 -16.47 -2.25 -19.88
C ARG A 142 -15.98 -3.64 -19.44
N ARG A 143 -14.77 -4.03 -19.88
CA ARG A 143 -14.11 -5.24 -19.41
C ARG A 143 -13.84 -5.21 -17.90
N SER A 144 -13.29 -4.11 -17.38
CA SER A 144 -13.01 -3.97 -15.95
C SER A 144 -14.29 -4.10 -15.10
N ALA A 145 -15.41 -3.52 -15.53
CA ALA A 145 -16.68 -3.61 -14.81
C ALA A 145 -17.26 -5.03 -14.82
N LEU A 146 -17.09 -5.76 -15.92
CA LEU A 146 -17.45 -7.18 -16.01
C LEU A 146 -16.59 -8.02 -15.06
N GLU A 147 -15.27 -7.86 -15.08
CA GLU A 147 -14.34 -8.55 -14.17
C GLU A 147 -14.64 -8.24 -12.70
N THR A 148 -15.06 -7.01 -12.39
CA THR A 148 -15.50 -6.65 -11.03
C THR A 148 -16.75 -7.43 -10.63
N ILE A 149 -17.75 -7.57 -11.50
CA ILE A 149 -18.93 -8.39 -11.21
C ILE A 149 -18.55 -9.86 -11.06
N ASP A 150 -17.64 -10.39 -11.90
CA ASP A 150 -17.13 -11.76 -11.78
C ASP A 150 -16.63 -12.01 -10.36
N ARG A 151 -15.79 -11.12 -9.84
CA ARG A 151 -15.19 -11.25 -8.51
C ARG A 151 -16.18 -11.00 -7.37
N LEU A 152 -17.11 -10.06 -7.52
CA LEU A 152 -18.15 -9.83 -6.52
C LEU A 152 -19.12 -11.02 -6.42
N THR A 153 -19.34 -11.75 -7.52
CA THR A 153 -20.16 -12.95 -7.56
C THR A 153 -19.56 -14.08 -6.71
N ASP A 154 -18.22 -14.16 -6.63
CA ASP A 154 -17.53 -15.17 -5.82
C ASP A 154 -17.64 -14.92 -4.30
N SER A 155 -17.82 -13.66 -3.87
CA SER A 155 -17.85 -13.28 -2.45
C SER A 155 -19.21 -12.89 -1.90
N LEU A 156 -20.17 -12.48 -2.74
CA LEU A 156 -21.46 -11.92 -2.32
C LEU A 156 -22.63 -12.59 -3.01
N ASP A 157 -23.78 -12.72 -2.32
CA ASP A 157 -25.00 -13.26 -2.92
C ASP A 157 -25.66 -12.25 -3.89
N LEU A 158 -25.54 -12.50 -5.19
CA LEU A 158 -26.16 -11.68 -6.23
C LEU A 158 -27.49 -12.26 -6.72
N SER A 159 -28.06 -13.25 -6.02
CA SER A 159 -29.31 -13.93 -6.40
C SER A 159 -30.46 -12.97 -6.70
N ASP A 160 -30.65 -11.96 -5.86
CA ASP A 160 -31.75 -11.00 -5.98
C ASP A 160 -31.57 -10.01 -7.14
N TYR A 161 -30.33 -9.85 -7.62
CA TYR A 161 -29.98 -8.93 -8.70
C TYR A 161 -29.75 -9.64 -10.04
N ALA A 162 -29.95 -10.96 -10.10
CA ALA A 162 -29.71 -11.79 -11.28
C ALA A 162 -30.29 -11.19 -12.58
N SER A 163 -31.56 -10.77 -12.55
CA SER A 163 -32.22 -10.17 -13.72
C SER A 163 -31.57 -8.86 -14.16
N ARG A 164 -31.14 -8.02 -13.19
CA ARG A 164 -30.49 -6.73 -13.45
C ARG A 164 -29.09 -6.89 -14.03
N ILE A 165 -28.42 -8.01 -13.79
CA ILE A 165 -27.08 -8.29 -14.31
C ILE A 165 -27.16 -9.05 -15.64
N ILE A 166 -27.98 -10.11 -15.71
CA ILE A 166 -28.06 -11.02 -16.86
C ILE A 166 -28.58 -10.30 -18.12
N HIS A 167 -29.62 -9.45 -18.01
CA HIS A 167 -30.16 -8.79 -19.20
C HIS A 167 -29.14 -7.84 -19.86
N PRO A 168 -28.44 -6.95 -19.13
CA PRO A 168 -27.34 -6.15 -19.69
C PRO A 168 -26.15 -6.99 -20.17
N LEU A 169 -25.82 -8.10 -19.51
CA LEU A 169 -24.76 -9.01 -19.98
C LEU A 169 -25.09 -9.55 -21.37
N VAL A 170 -26.31 -10.07 -21.55
CA VAL A 170 -26.79 -10.60 -22.83
C VAL A 170 -26.80 -9.52 -23.91
N ARG A 171 -27.19 -8.28 -23.58
CA ARG A 171 -27.14 -7.15 -24.52
C ARG A 171 -25.70 -6.78 -24.92
N THR A 172 -24.80 -6.78 -23.94
CA THR A 172 -23.37 -6.49 -24.15
C THR A 172 -22.73 -7.55 -25.03
N MET A 173 -23.12 -8.82 -24.85
CA MET A 173 -22.74 -9.90 -25.76
C MET A 173 -23.27 -9.68 -27.18
N ASP A 174 -24.51 -9.21 -27.36
CA ASP A 174 -25.05 -8.98 -28.72
C ASP A 174 -24.34 -7.81 -29.44
N THR A 175 -23.86 -6.82 -28.69
CA THR A 175 -23.32 -5.57 -29.24
C THR A 175 -21.80 -5.59 -29.45
N THR A 176 -21.03 -6.35 -28.67
CA THR A 176 -19.56 -6.22 -28.64
C THR A 176 -18.83 -7.55 -28.59
N LEU A 177 -18.33 -8.00 -29.75
CA LEU A 177 -17.58 -9.25 -29.93
C LEU A 177 -16.34 -9.36 -29.04
N ALA A 178 -15.62 -8.25 -28.83
CA ALA A 178 -14.36 -8.21 -28.08
C ALA A 178 -14.51 -8.52 -26.57
N LEU A 179 -15.74 -8.52 -26.05
CA LEU A 179 -16.05 -8.79 -24.64
C LEU A 179 -16.70 -10.16 -24.43
N HIS A 180 -16.90 -10.96 -25.48
CA HIS A 180 -17.59 -12.25 -25.39
C HIS A 180 -17.00 -13.19 -24.34
N THR A 181 -15.67 -13.30 -24.28
CA THR A 181 -15.00 -14.18 -23.31
C THR A 181 -15.28 -13.74 -21.88
N THR A 182 -15.05 -12.46 -21.56
CA THR A 182 -15.30 -11.91 -20.23
C THR A 182 -16.78 -11.97 -19.83
N CYS A 183 -17.71 -11.70 -20.75
CA CYS A 183 -19.15 -11.85 -20.52
C CYS A 183 -19.55 -13.31 -20.26
N MET A 184 -18.93 -14.27 -20.96
CA MET A 184 -19.23 -15.69 -20.74
C MET A 184 -18.64 -16.20 -19.43
N ASP A 185 -17.46 -15.71 -19.03
CA ASP A 185 -16.87 -16.08 -17.74
C ASP A 185 -17.68 -15.54 -16.56
N THR A 186 -18.12 -14.27 -16.62
CA THR A 186 -19.03 -13.66 -15.64
C THR A 186 -20.39 -14.34 -15.59
N LEU A 187 -20.92 -14.73 -16.76
CA LEU A 187 -22.16 -15.49 -16.79
C LEU A 187 -21.98 -16.87 -16.16
N CYS A 188 -20.84 -17.53 -16.35
CA CYS A 188 -20.59 -18.84 -15.75
C CYS A 188 -20.53 -18.76 -14.22
N THR A 189 -19.90 -17.75 -13.64
CA THR A 189 -19.86 -17.57 -12.16
C THR A 189 -21.25 -17.27 -11.61
N LEU A 190 -22.03 -16.42 -12.27
CA LEU A 190 -23.43 -16.17 -11.90
C LEU A 190 -24.29 -17.43 -12.00
N VAL A 191 -24.06 -18.26 -13.01
CA VAL A 191 -24.77 -19.53 -13.19
C VAL A 191 -24.45 -20.52 -12.07
N ILE A 192 -23.18 -20.58 -11.63
CA ILE A 192 -22.77 -21.41 -10.50
C ILE A 192 -23.51 -20.97 -9.23
N GLN A 193 -23.59 -19.65 -8.99
CA GLN A 193 -24.27 -19.10 -7.83
C GLN A 193 -25.80 -19.29 -7.85
N LEU A 194 -26.45 -19.05 -9.00
CA LEU A 194 -27.91 -19.12 -9.15
C LEU A 194 -28.43 -20.55 -9.26
N ASN A 195 -27.62 -21.47 -9.75
CA ASN A 195 -27.94 -22.88 -9.99
C ASN A 195 -29.32 -23.05 -10.69
N TYR A 196 -30.31 -23.65 -10.02
CA TYR A 196 -31.64 -23.88 -10.60
C TYR A 196 -32.42 -22.60 -10.92
N LYS A 197 -32.15 -21.47 -10.23
CA LYS A 197 -32.82 -20.18 -10.48
C LYS A 197 -32.46 -19.63 -11.88
N PHE A 198 -31.34 -20.08 -12.46
CA PHE A 198 -30.92 -19.68 -13.79
C PHE A 198 -31.78 -20.27 -14.92
N THR A 199 -32.57 -21.32 -14.66
CA THR A 199 -33.38 -22.03 -15.67
C THR A 199 -34.27 -21.12 -16.52
N ILE A 200 -34.78 -20.04 -15.92
CA ILE A 200 -35.63 -19.03 -16.57
C ILE A 200 -34.87 -18.25 -17.65
N PHE A 201 -33.56 -18.06 -17.49
CA PHE A 201 -32.73 -17.27 -18.40
C PHE A 201 -32.07 -18.11 -19.51
N ILE A 202 -32.08 -19.44 -19.39
CA ILE A 202 -31.44 -20.36 -20.37
C ILE A 202 -31.88 -20.06 -21.81
N PRO A 203 -33.19 -20.01 -22.15
CA PRO A 203 -33.60 -19.85 -23.55
C PRO A 203 -33.13 -18.52 -24.15
N MET A 204 -33.07 -17.47 -23.33
CA MET A 204 -32.62 -16.15 -23.74
C MET A 204 -31.13 -16.15 -24.08
N VAL A 205 -30.30 -16.72 -23.21
CA VAL A 205 -28.84 -16.79 -23.42
C VAL A 205 -28.51 -17.69 -24.60
N THR A 206 -29.13 -18.87 -24.70
CA THR A 206 -28.88 -19.82 -25.81
C THR A 206 -29.22 -19.20 -27.17
N LYS A 207 -30.26 -18.36 -27.26
CA LYS A 207 -30.61 -17.62 -28.49
C LYS A 207 -29.52 -16.64 -28.93
N VAL A 208 -28.87 -15.96 -28.00
CA VAL A 208 -27.77 -15.03 -28.31
C VAL A 208 -26.49 -15.80 -28.63
N MET A 209 -26.21 -16.89 -27.93
CA MET A 209 -25.07 -17.75 -28.22
C MET A 209 -25.13 -18.38 -29.62
N SER A 210 -26.31 -18.85 -30.04
CA SER A 210 -26.50 -19.45 -31.36
C SER A 210 -26.37 -18.43 -32.49
N ARG A 211 -26.87 -17.20 -32.27
CA ARG A 211 -26.72 -16.08 -33.22
C ARG A 211 -25.25 -15.72 -33.47
N HIS A 212 -24.44 -15.65 -32.41
CA HIS A 212 -23.04 -15.24 -32.49
C HIS A 212 -22.03 -16.40 -32.59
N LYS A 213 -22.52 -17.65 -32.67
CA LYS A 213 -21.69 -18.87 -32.70
C LYS A 213 -20.67 -18.95 -31.56
N ILE A 214 -21.06 -18.52 -30.35
CA ILE A 214 -20.18 -18.52 -29.19
C ILE A 214 -20.04 -19.94 -28.66
N GLN A 215 -18.82 -20.49 -28.74
CA GLN A 215 -18.49 -21.78 -28.12
C GLN A 215 -17.76 -21.52 -26.80
N HIS A 216 -18.41 -21.85 -25.69
CA HIS A 216 -17.81 -21.75 -24.35
C HIS A 216 -17.96 -23.07 -23.61
N GLN A 217 -16.85 -23.79 -23.43
CA GLN A 217 -16.82 -25.14 -22.84
C GLN A 217 -17.43 -25.17 -21.43
N ARG A 218 -17.09 -24.17 -20.61
CA ARG A 218 -17.56 -24.08 -19.21
C ARG A 218 -19.08 -23.88 -19.12
N PHE A 219 -19.63 -23.04 -19.98
CA PHE A 219 -21.07 -22.78 -20.00
C PHE A 219 -21.86 -24.02 -20.43
N HIS A 220 -21.34 -24.78 -21.40
CA HIS A 220 -21.97 -26.02 -21.86
C HIS A 220 -22.02 -27.08 -20.75
N VAL A 221 -20.93 -27.26 -19.99
CA VAL A 221 -20.89 -28.17 -18.83
C VAL A 221 -21.92 -27.75 -17.77
N LEU A 222 -21.93 -26.47 -17.39
CA LEU A 222 -22.89 -25.93 -16.41
C LEU A 222 -24.34 -26.09 -16.87
N MET A 223 -24.64 -25.85 -18.15
CA MET A 223 -25.97 -26.04 -18.73
C MET A 223 -26.44 -27.50 -18.61
N THR A 224 -25.58 -28.45 -18.96
CA THR A 224 -25.90 -29.88 -18.83
C THR A 224 -26.11 -30.31 -17.39
N ARG A 225 -25.42 -29.67 -16.43
CA ARG A 225 -25.55 -29.96 -14.99
C ARG A 225 -26.87 -29.45 -14.43
N ILE A 226 -27.24 -28.21 -14.76
CA ILE A 226 -28.51 -27.59 -14.36
C ILE A 226 -29.70 -28.37 -14.91
N LEU A 227 -29.63 -28.82 -16.17
CA LEU A 227 -30.71 -29.58 -16.81
C LEU A 227 -30.83 -31.03 -16.29
N LYS A 228 -29.74 -31.62 -15.79
CA LYS A 228 -29.73 -32.97 -15.19
C LYS A 228 -30.09 -32.97 -13.70
N GLY A 229 -30.14 -31.81 -13.05
CA GLY A 229 -30.59 -31.67 -11.66
C GLY A 229 -29.63 -32.21 -10.60
N THR A 230 -28.34 -32.41 -10.91
CA THR A 230 -27.34 -32.84 -9.92
C THR A 230 -26.85 -31.62 -9.13
N THR A 231 -27.20 -31.57 -7.84
CA THR A 231 -26.71 -30.57 -6.88
C THR A 231 -25.27 -30.88 -6.47
N ILE A 232 -24.36 -29.90 -6.65
CA ILE A 232 -23.21 -29.43 -5.84
C ILE A 232 -22.30 -30.45 -5.10
N ALA A 233 -22.75 -31.63 -4.68
CA ALA A 233 -21.91 -32.67 -4.08
C ALA A 233 -20.88 -33.30 -5.06
N ASP A 234 -21.01 -33.04 -6.37
CA ASP A 234 -20.01 -33.40 -7.40
C ASP A 234 -18.98 -32.26 -7.63
N GLU A 235 -18.76 -31.36 -6.65
CA GLU A 235 -17.78 -30.28 -6.73
C GLU A 235 -16.32 -30.78 -6.83
N GLU A 236 -16.03 -32.01 -6.41
CA GLU A 236 -14.64 -32.51 -6.30
C GLU A 236 -14.06 -33.16 -7.57
N ASP A 237 -14.89 -33.53 -8.56
CA ASP A 237 -14.44 -34.44 -9.65
C ASP A 237 -14.23 -33.82 -11.05
N ASP A 238 -14.52 -32.52 -11.26
CA ASP A 238 -14.40 -31.90 -12.60
C ASP A 238 -13.12 -31.04 -12.78
N PRO A 239 -12.09 -31.50 -13.52
CA PRO A 239 -10.77 -30.85 -13.63
C PRO A 239 -10.78 -29.48 -14.35
N ILE A 240 -11.91 -29.08 -14.95
CA ILE A 240 -12.07 -27.81 -15.67
C ILE A 240 -12.53 -26.68 -14.73
N LEU A 241 -13.35 -26.99 -13.72
CA LEU A 241 -13.81 -26.02 -12.70
C LEU A 241 -12.68 -25.74 -11.69
N MET A 242 -12.00 -26.80 -11.25
CA MET A 242 -10.80 -26.70 -10.42
C MET A 242 -9.66 -25.90 -11.07
N LYS A 243 -9.61 -25.79 -12.42
CA LYS A 243 -8.60 -24.97 -13.11
C LYS A 243 -8.85 -23.47 -12.96
N LYS A 244 -10.10 -23.01 -12.97
CA LYS A 244 -10.42 -21.60 -12.70
C LYS A 244 -10.32 -21.31 -11.20
N GLU A 245 -10.80 -22.18 -10.32
CA GLU A 245 -10.57 -22.01 -8.86
C GLU A 245 -9.09 -22.03 -8.49
N ARG A 246 -8.28 -22.93 -9.07
CA ARG A 246 -6.82 -22.88 -8.88
C ARG A 246 -6.20 -21.66 -9.54
N GLN A 247 -6.63 -21.23 -10.72
CA GLN A 247 -6.12 -19.99 -11.34
C GLN A 247 -6.54 -18.72 -10.60
N ASP A 248 -7.73 -18.68 -10.02
CA ASP A 248 -8.25 -17.54 -9.26
C ASP A 248 -7.72 -17.57 -7.83
N GLN A 249 -7.45 -18.74 -7.24
CA GLN A 249 -6.64 -18.87 -6.03
C GLN A 249 -5.17 -18.54 -6.27
N LEU A 250 -4.59 -18.89 -7.44
CA LEU A 250 -3.24 -18.49 -7.85
C LEU A 250 -3.17 -16.99 -8.22
N LYS A 251 -4.26 -16.38 -8.71
CA LYS A 251 -4.37 -14.93 -8.91
C LYS A 251 -4.68 -14.19 -7.61
N LYS A 252 -5.44 -14.75 -6.66
CA LYS A 252 -5.62 -14.21 -5.30
C LYS A 252 -4.28 -14.29 -4.54
N LYS A 253 -3.62 -15.45 -4.50
CA LYS A 253 -2.25 -15.60 -3.96
C LYS A 253 -1.18 -14.84 -4.75
N GLY A 254 -1.39 -14.62 -6.04
CA GLY A 254 -0.50 -13.87 -6.94
C GLY A 254 -0.68 -12.35 -6.84
N LYS A 255 -1.86 -11.88 -6.42
CA LYS A 255 -2.15 -10.48 -6.10
C LYS A 255 -1.75 -10.15 -4.65
N ASP A 256 -1.78 -11.14 -3.76
CA ASP A 256 -1.04 -11.10 -2.47
C ASP A 256 0.49 -11.21 -2.66
N ARG A 257 0.95 -11.64 -3.84
CA ARG A 257 2.36 -11.69 -4.28
C ARG A 257 2.65 -10.74 -5.44
N SER A 258 1.98 -9.60 -5.53
CA SER A 258 2.63 -8.47 -6.18
C SER A 258 3.72 -7.99 -5.25
N ASP A 259 4.93 -8.51 -5.45
CA ASP A 259 6.21 -8.01 -4.92
C ASP A 259 6.47 -6.58 -5.44
N ASN A 260 5.61 -5.66 -5.03
CA ASN A 260 5.83 -4.21 -4.99
C ASN A 260 5.57 -3.67 -3.59
N ALA A 261 5.58 -4.54 -2.58
CA ALA A 261 6.06 -4.13 -1.27
C ALA A 261 7.59 -4.08 -1.40
N PRO A 262 8.26 -2.92 -1.29
CA PRO A 262 9.67 -2.96 -0.94
C PRO A 262 9.70 -3.71 0.39
N ASP A 263 10.37 -4.86 0.42
CA ASP A 263 10.62 -5.66 1.63
C ASP A 263 10.82 -4.73 2.81
N THR A 264 9.76 -4.48 3.59
CA THR A 264 9.89 -3.78 4.85
C THR A 264 10.51 -4.79 5.78
N THR A 265 11.83 -4.67 5.85
CA THR A 265 12.61 -4.88 7.05
C THR A 265 12.62 -6.31 7.55
N ALA A 266 13.19 -7.23 6.76
CA ALA A 266 14.34 -7.89 7.36
C ALA A 266 15.32 -6.74 7.67
N ILE A 267 15.45 -6.38 8.95
CA ILE A 267 16.48 -5.44 9.39
C ILE A 267 17.78 -6.16 9.04
N LYS A 268 18.25 -6.00 7.79
CA LYS A 268 19.62 -6.27 7.42
C LYS A 268 20.38 -5.23 8.20
N LYS A 269 20.78 -5.63 9.42
CA LYS A 269 21.88 -5.03 10.14
C LYS A 269 22.99 -4.96 9.11
N LEU A 270 23.28 -3.76 8.65
CA LEU A 270 24.50 -3.57 7.88
C LEU A 270 25.63 -3.86 8.87
N ASN A 271 26.54 -4.73 8.47
CA ASN A 271 27.80 -4.85 9.18
C ASN A 271 28.52 -3.51 8.99
N VAL A 272 28.78 -2.81 10.09
CA VAL A 272 29.44 -1.51 10.10
C VAL A 272 30.74 -1.61 9.31
N ASN A 273 30.90 -0.80 8.26
CA ASN A 273 32.14 -0.77 7.51
C ASN A 273 33.15 0.11 8.25
N PHE A 274 33.96 -0.52 9.08
CA PHE A 274 34.93 0.16 9.93
C PHE A 274 36.00 0.94 9.12
N GLU A 275 36.30 0.54 7.88
CA GLU A 275 37.33 1.20 7.06
C GLU A 275 36.92 2.61 6.58
N THR A 276 35.64 2.82 6.27
CA THR A 276 35.11 4.14 5.89
C THR A 276 35.02 5.05 7.11
N MET A 277 34.57 4.49 8.25
CA MET A 277 34.53 5.21 9.52
C MET A 277 35.94 5.66 9.96
N LYS A 278 36.95 4.77 9.86
CA LYS A 278 38.35 5.06 10.21
C LYS A 278 38.93 6.21 9.38
N LYS A 279 38.66 6.27 8.07
CA LYS A 279 39.11 7.38 7.20
C LYS A 279 38.52 8.73 7.58
N VAL A 280 37.32 8.76 8.17
CA VAL A 280 36.66 10.00 8.62
C VAL A 280 37.11 10.38 10.04
N LEU A 281 37.42 9.39 10.87
CA LEU A 281 38.02 9.55 12.20
C LEU A 281 39.47 10.01 12.14
N GLU A 282 40.22 9.63 11.11
CA GLU A 282 41.56 10.14 10.85
C GLU A 282 41.49 11.66 10.64
N THR A 283 41.86 12.38 11.70
CA THR A 283 41.98 13.84 11.72
C THR A 283 43.04 14.24 10.70
N GLY A 284 42.62 14.68 9.52
CA GLY A 284 43.48 15.49 8.66
C GLY A 284 43.98 16.74 9.40
N ARG A 285 44.95 17.46 8.83
CA ARG A 285 45.41 18.76 9.37
C ARG A 285 44.25 19.75 9.37
N ARG A 286 43.53 19.86 10.49
CA ARG A 286 42.48 20.85 10.73
C ARG A 286 43.02 21.93 11.64
N VAL A 287 42.80 23.19 11.25
CA VAL A 287 43.44 24.34 11.92
C VAL A 287 42.40 25.39 12.30
N SER A 288 41.26 25.45 11.61
CA SER A 288 40.18 26.42 11.87
C SER A 288 38.97 25.81 12.57
N LYS A 289 38.19 26.67 13.27
CA LYS A 289 36.91 26.30 13.89
C LYS A 289 35.92 25.71 12.88
N GLU A 290 35.90 26.23 11.66
CA GLU A 290 34.99 25.79 10.59
C GLU A 290 35.35 24.38 10.09
N ASP A 291 36.65 24.06 9.95
CA ASP A 291 37.11 22.72 9.56
C ASP A 291 36.67 21.65 10.55
N TRP A 292 36.70 22.02 11.84
CA TRP A 292 36.34 21.18 12.97
C TRP A 292 34.83 20.95 13.05
N MET A 293 34.03 21.98 12.77
CA MET A 293 32.57 21.83 12.64
C MET A 293 32.19 21.02 11.40
N GLU A 294 32.91 21.20 10.29
CA GLU A 294 32.69 20.40 9.10
C GLU A 294 33.12 18.94 9.29
N TRP A 295 34.15 18.68 10.10
CA TRP A 295 34.48 17.33 10.53
C TRP A 295 33.37 16.68 11.31
N LEU A 296 32.87 17.33 12.36
CA LEU A 296 31.80 16.78 13.18
C LEU A 296 30.55 16.50 12.34
N ARG A 297 30.27 17.35 11.35
CA ARG A 297 29.21 17.13 10.35
C ARG A 297 29.51 15.91 9.46
N LYS A 298 30.73 15.76 8.95
CA LYS A 298 31.12 14.59 8.15
C LYS A 298 31.09 13.29 8.96
N LEU A 299 31.53 13.34 10.22
CA LEU A 299 31.50 12.23 11.17
C LEU A 299 30.07 11.81 11.49
N SER A 300 29.18 12.74 11.85
CA SER A 300 27.76 12.44 12.12
C SER A 300 27.05 11.84 10.90
N ILE A 301 27.31 12.35 9.70
CA ILE A 301 26.74 11.80 8.46
C ILE A 301 27.26 10.37 8.19
N GLU A 302 28.56 10.11 8.37
CA GLU A 302 29.11 8.77 8.16
C GLU A 302 28.61 7.79 9.24
N LEU A 303 28.49 8.23 10.49
CA LEU A 303 27.88 7.42 11.56
C LEU A 303 26.41 7.08 11.26
N LEU A 304 25.62 8.03 10.76
CA LEU A 304 24.24 7.77 10.35
C LEU A 304 24.16 6.77 9.19
N LYS A 305 25.09 6.86 8.24
CA LYS A 305 25.16 5.98 7.06
C LYS A 305 25.58 4.55 7.42
N GLU A 306 26.56 4.40 8.32
CA GLU A 306 27.06 3.12 8.81
C GLU A 306 26.20 2.53 9.94
N SER A 307 25.21 3.29 10.44
CA SER A 307 24.39 2.83 11.57
C SER A 307 23.61 1.54 11.23
N PRO A 308 23.65 0.52 12.12
CA PRO A 308 22.96 -0.75 11.89
C PRO A 308 21.43 -0.58 11.89
N SER A 309 20.93 0.44 12.60
CA SER A 309 19.51 0.74 12.71
C SER A 309 18.97 1.40 11.42
N PRO A 310 17.91 0.86 10.80
CA PRO A 310 17.32 1.46 9.60
C PRO A 310 16.72 2.85 9.86
N ALA A 311 16.21 3.11 11.07
CA ALA A 311 15.59 4.38 11.42
C ALA A 311 16.59 5.55 11.34
N LEU A 312 17.81 5.37 11.86
CA LEU A 312 18.86 6.38 11.78
C LEU A 312 19.37 6.55 10.33
N ARG A 313 19.48 5.46 9.56
CA ARG A 313 19.81 5.53 8.13
C ARG A 313 18.78 6.31 7.32
N SER A 314 17.48 6.14 7.60
CA SER A 314 16.42 6.91 6.94
C SER A 314 16.53 8.42 7.20
N CYS A 315 17.11 8.83 8.33
CA CYS A 315 17.38 10.23 8.64
C CYS A 315 18.55 10.82 7.86
N LEU A 316 19.40 10.02 7.19
CA LEU A 316 20.61 10.49 6.50
C LEU A 316 20.32 11.57 5.45
N ALA A 317 19.31 11.36 4.60
CA ALA A 317 18.96 12.32 3.55
C ALA A 317 18.52 13.69 4.13
N LEU A 318 17.85 13.67 5.28
CA LEU A 318 17.43 14.87 5.99
C LEU A 318 18.60 15.51 6.76
N ALA A 319 19.46 14.71 7.38
CA ALA A 319 20.65 15.18 8.08
C ALA A 319 21.67 15.85 7.15
N GLN A 320 21.73 15.46 5.87
CA GLN A 320 22.57 16.11 4.86
C GLN A 320 22.09 17.53 4.50
N THR A 321 20.79 17.79 4.61
CA THR A 321 20.19 19.09 4.26
C THR A 321 19.94 19.96 5.48
N TYR A 322 19.68 19.35 6.64
CA TYR A 322 19.37 20.02 7.90
C TYR A 322 20.36 19.61 9.01
N ASN A 323 21.41 20.42 9.16
CA ASN A 323 22.52 20.18 10.09
C ASN A 323 22.14 20.02 11.57
N PRO A 324 21.14 20.74 12.13
CA PRO A 324 20.77 20.56 13.54
C PRO A 324 20.34 19.12 13.85
N LEU A 325 19.60 18.46 12.94
CA LEU A 325 19.21 17.06 13.13
C LEU A 325 20.42 16.10 13.16
N ALA A 326 21.47 16.39 12.38
CA ALA A 326 22.69 15.60 12.41
C ALA A 326 23.41 15.67 13.78
N ARG A 327 23.30 16.81 14.48
CA ARG A 327 23.83 16.99 15.84
C ARG A 327 22.99 16.26 16.88
N ASP A 328 21.67 16.37 16.79
CA ASP A 328 20.76 15.72 17.75
C ASP A 328 20.81 14.18 17.65
N LEU A 329 20.99 13.65 16.44
CA LEU A 329 21.13 12.21 16.19
C LEU A 329 22.56 11.68 16.36
N PHE A 330 23.53 12.52 16.70
CA PHE A 330 24.93 12.10 16.85
C PHE A 330 25.10 11.06 17.95
N ASN A 331 24.58 11.30 19.16
CA ASN A 331 24.75 10.38 20.29
C ASN A 331 24.09 9.02 20.04
N PRO A 332 22.83 8.93 19.57
CA PRO A 332 22.22 7.65 19.20
C PRO A 332 22.93 6.93 18.06
N ALA A 333 23.43 7.66 17.05
CA ALA A 333 24.16 7.08 15.92
C ALA A 333 25.53 6.52 16.35
N PHE A 334 26.25 7.25 17.20
CA PHE A 334 27.51 6.79 17.78
C PHE A 334 27.29 5.51 18.59
N LEU A 335 26.29 5.49 19.48
CA LEU A 335 25.95 4.30 20.27
C LEU A 335 25.62 3.10 19.37
N ALA A 336 24.77 3.28 18.36
CA ALA A 336 24.38 2.21 17.46
C ALA A 336 25.59 1.60 16.75
N CYS A 337 26.53 2.43 16.26
CA CYS A 337 27.78 1.94 15.69
C CYS A 337 28.65 1.26 16.76
N TRP A 338 28.86 1.90 17.91
CA TRP A 338 29.65 1.40 19.03
C TRP A 338 29.24 -0.01 19.48
N THR A 339 27.93 -0.29 19.47
CA THR A 339 27.39 -1.58 19.90
C THR A 339 27.78 -2.77 19.03
N GLU A 340 28.13 -2.55 17.77
CA GLU A 340 28.46 -3.59 16.79
C GLU A 340 29.98 -3.63 16.48
N LEU A 341 30.78 -2.71 17.04
CA LEU A 341 32.24 -2.71 16.91
C LEU A 341 32.90 -3.79 17.79
N THR A 342 34.04 -4.30 17.34
CA THR A 342 34.90 -5.18 18.16
C THR A 342 35.75 -4.37 19.15
N GLU A 343 36.25 -5.01 20.21
CA GLU A 343 37.09 -4.36 21.24
C GLU A 343 38.30 -3.62 20.61
N PHE A 344 38.98 -4.24 19.65
CA PHE A 344 40.09 -3.62 18.93
C PHE A 344 39.68 -2.35 18.15
N GLN A 345 38.48 -2.35 17.57
CA GLN A 345 37.95 -1.20 16.82
C GLN A 345 37.52 -0.07 17.76
N GLN A 346 37.00 -0.41 18.94
CA GLN A 346 36.66 0.54 19.98
C GLN A 346 37.90 1.29 20.48
N ASP A 347 39.01 0.58 20.70
CA ASP A 347 40.29 1.18 21.11
C ASP A 347 40.84 2.18 20.07
N GLU A 348 40.77 1.87 18.77
CA GLU A 348 41.20 2.79 17.71
C GLU A 348 40.32 4.05 17.62
N VAL A 349 39.01 3.92 17.88
CA VAL A 349 38.08 5.07 17.90
C VAL A 349 38.39 5.95 19.10
N ILE A 350 38.60 5.37 20.28
CA ILE A 350 38.97 6.10 21.50
C ILE A 350 40.28 6.84 21.30
N ALA A 351 41.32 6.17 20.79
CA ALA A 351 42.61 6.81 20.52
C ALA A 351 42.48 7.99 19.53
N SER A 352 41.57 7.90 18.56
CA SER A 352 41.26 8.98 17.62
C SER A 352 40.51 10.14 18.27
N LEU A 353 39.59 9.85 19.20
CA LEU A 353 38.87 10.86 19.99
C LEU A 353 39.80 11.57 20.99
N GLU A 354 40.67 10.85 21.68
CA GLU A 354 41.66 11.42 22.60
C GLU A 354 42.67 12.30 21.87
N LYS A 355 43.14 11.87 20.69
CA LYS A 355 43.96 12.70 19.81
C LYS A 355 43.24 13.97 19.37
N THR A 356 41.93 13.88 19.12
CA THR A 356 41.09 15.02 18.77
C THR A 356 41.02 16.02 19.94
N LEU A 357 40.72 15.53 21.15
CA LEU A 357 40.66 16.33 22.38
C LEU A 357 42.00 17.01 22.70
N THR A 358 43.12 16.32 22.49
CA THR A 358 44.48 16.83 22.75
C THR A 358 44.93 17.87 21.71
N SER A 359 44.40 17.82 20.48
CA SER A 359 44.90 18.63 19.36
C SER A 359 44.39 20.08 19.32
N GLN A 360 43.23 20.39 19.91
CA GLN A 360 42.72 21.77 20.04
C GLN A 360 41.47 21.84 20.94
N GLU A 361 41.46 22.74 21.93
CA GLU A 361 40.31 23.01 22.80
C GLU A 361 39.24 23.86 22.07
N ILE A 362 38.44 23.24 21.21
CA ILE A 362 37.24 23.90 20.67
C ILE A 362 36.06 23.57 21.59
N PRO A 363 35.46 24.58 22.27
CA PRO A 363 34.45 24.34 23.29
C PRO A 363 33.18 23.67 22.74
N GLU A 364 32.81 23.93 21.49
CA GLU A 364 31.63 23.32 20.85
C GLU A 364 31.80 21.81 20.61
N ILE A 365 33.00 21.36 20.19
CA ILE A 365 33.29 19.93 20.00
C ILE A 365 33.42 19.25 21.35
N MET A 366 34.12 19.88 22.28
CA MET A 366 34.27 19.39 23.65
C MET A 366 32.90 19.20 24.30
N GLN A 367 31.97 20.16 24.16
CA GLN A 367 30.59 20.01 24.63
C GLN A 367 29.85 18.86 23.96
N THR A 368 29.98 18.66 22.63
CA THR A 368 29.34 17.50 21.98
C THR A 368 29.92 16.16 22.41
N LEU A 369 31.23 16.09 22.68
CA LEU A 369 31.89 14.89 23.17
C LEU A 369 31.61 14.64 24.67
N LEU A 370 31.51 15.69 25.48
CA LEU A 370 31.04 15.63 26.87
C LEU A 370 29.59 15.14 26.92
N ASN A 371 28.70 15.70 26.09
CA ASN A 371 27.32 15.23 25.97
C ASN A 371 27.25 13.77 25.51
N LEU A 372 28.19 13.33 24.66
CA LEU A 372 28.31 11.93 24.26
C LEU A 372 28.76 11.05 25.42
N ALA A 373 29.78 11.47 26.18
CA ALA A 373 30.28 10.75 27.35
C ALA A 373 29.19 10.61 28.43
N GLU A 374 28.51 11.71 28.75
CA GLU A 374 27.36 11.73 29.67
C GLU A 374 26.22 10.81 29.17
N PHE A 375 25.91 10.87 27.87
CA PHE A 375 24.89 10.00 27.28
C PHE A 375 25.29 8.51 27.38
N MET A 376 26.58 8.19 27.29
CA MET A 376 27.09 6.82 27.42
C MET A 376 27.10 6.31 28.85
N GLU A 377 27.34 7.16 29.84
CA GLU A 377 27.19 6.81 31.25
C GLU A 377 25.76 6.38 31.61
N HIS A 378 24.76 6.95 30.95
CA HIS A 378 23.34 6.64 31.18
C HIS A 378 22.82 5.43 30.39
N CYS A 379 23.64 4.84 29.51
CA CYS A 379 23.25 3.68 28.71
C CYS A 379 23.68 2.36 29.38
N ASP A 380 22.88 1.30 29.21
CA ASP A 380 23.11 -0.03 29.81
C ASP A 380 24.47 -0.68 29.48
N LYS A 381 25.22 -0.13 28.51
CA LYS A 381 26.54 -0.64 28.08
C LYS A 381 27.73 -0.08 28.87
N GLY A 382 27.49 0.82 29.82
CA GLY A 382 28.53 1.40 30.67
C GLY A 382 29.28 2.58 30.02
N PRO A 383 30.06 3.32 30.82
CA PRO A 383 30.79 4.49 30.36
C PRO A 383 31.78 4.15 29.24
N LEU A 384 32.04 5.12 28.37
CA LEU A 384 33.17 5.04 27.44
C LEU A 384 34.46 4.81 28.25
N PRO A 385 35.31 3.83 27.90
CA PRO A 385 36.60 3.65 28.54
C PRO A 385 37.59 4.72 28.03
N LEU A 386 37.30 5.98 28.34
CA LEU A 386 38.17 7.13 28.13
C LEU A 386 39.01 7.35 29.39
N GLU A 387 40.28 7.71 29.23
CA GLU A 387 41.08 8.14 30.38
C GLU A 387 40.45 9.40 31.02
N CYS A 388 39.98 9.28 32.27
CA CYS A 388 39.32 10.35 33.04
C CYS A 388 40.18 11.61 33.29
N HIS A 389 41.39 11.70 32.73
CA HIS A 389 42.27 12.88 32.83
C HIS A 389 42.10 13.87 31.67
N LEU A 390 41.28 13.56 30.65
CA LEU A 390 41.03 14.40 29.46
C LEU A 390 39.61 14.95 29.35
N LEU A 391 38.75 14.66 30.34
CA LEU A 391 37.41 15.24 30.56
C LEU A 391 37.49 16.20 31.75
#